data_AF-A0A370B0A2-F1
#
_entry.id   AF-A0A370B0A2-F1
#
_cell.length_a   1.000
_cell.length_b   1.000
_cell.length_c   1.000
_cell.angle_alpha   90.00
_cell.angle_beta   90.00
_cell.angle_gamma   90.00
#
_symmetry.space_group_name_H-M   'P 1'
#
loop_
_entity.id
_entity.type
_entity.pdbx_description
1 polymer ?
#
loop_
_entity_poly.entity_id
_entity_poly.type
_entity_poly.pdbx_seq_one_letter_code
_entity_poly.pdbx_strand_id
1 'polypeptide(L)'
;MGILPNTVQSNATPICHEKDEPIFVTKNGYGDMVFMSMETYERNMARAYLLNRIAEGEVDIRKGDLLEAGSTLKSLREDIRSADNLVIIGAGFIGVEVCDELVGIAGNVTLIEEMDSILPLAFDREMVGIIEEKLVDHGVNVQKSAMVSRIAGKDGKVSHIELADGSTIPAD
;
A
#
# COMPACT_ATOMS: atom_id res chain seq x y z
N MET A 1 3.07 -16.32 -26.38
CA MET A 1 3.59 -15.11 -25.72
C MET A 1 2.94 -13.92 -26.43
N GLY A 2 1.79 -13.50 -25.94
CA GLY A 2 0.97 -12.46 -26.58
C GLY A 2 1.51 -11.09 -26.22
N ILE A 3 1.73 -10.26 -27.24
CA ILE A 3 2.06 -8.85 -27.07
C ILE A 3 0.85 -8.19 -26.37
N LEU A 4 1.09 -7.39 -25.32
CA LEU A 4 0.03 -6.63 -24.64
C LEU A 4 -0.71 -5.76 -25.68
N PRO A 5 -2.03 -5.52 -25.53
CA PRO A 5 -2.87 -4.93 -26.59
C PRO A 5 -2.50 -3.50 -27.03
N ASN A 6 -1.47 -2.88 -26.45
CA ASN A 6 -1.01 -1.52 -26.72
C ASN A 6 0.52 -1.41 -26.90
N THR A 7 1.21 -2.45 -27.38
CA THR A 7 2.67 -2.38 -27.62
C THR A 7 2.99 -2.01 -29.07
N VAL A 8 3.85 -1.00 -29.25
CA VAL A 8 4.42 -0.63 -30.55
C VAL A 8 5.92 -0.97 -30.53
N GLN A 9 6.38 -1.79 -31.47
CA GLN A 9 7.83 -1.99 -31.67
C GLN A 9 8.41 -0.77 -32.38
N SER A 10 9.36 -0.09 -31.73
CA SER A 10 9.97 1.16 -32.21
C SER A 10 11.48 1.05 -32.17
N ASN A 11 12.15 1.61 -33.18
CA ASN A 11 13.61 1.67 -33.24
C ASN A 11 14.21 2.70 -32.25
N ALA A 12 13.37 3.44 -31.52
CA ALA A 12 13.76 4.44 -30.52
C ALA A 12 14.08 3.84 -29.13
N THR A 13 13.83 2.54 -28.95
CA THR A 13 14.11 1.82 -27.69
C THR A 13 15.55 2.02 -27.18
N PRO A 14 16.62 1.94 -28.01
CA PRO A 14 17.99 2.10 -27.51
C PRO A 14 18.26 3.47 -26.88
N ILE A 15 17.73 4.55 -27.48
CA ILE A 15 17.93 5.92 -26.99
C ILE A 15 17.22 6.13 -25.65
N CYS A 16 16.05 5.51 -25.47
CA CYS A 16 15.29 5.59 -24.21
C CYS A 16 15.99 4.85 -23.05
N HIS A 17 16.77 3.81 -23.35
CA HIS A 17 17.57 3.09 -22.35
C HIS A 17 18.95 3.75 -22.11
N GLU A 18 19.53 4.41 -23.11
CA GLU A 18 20.87 5.01 -22.99
C GLU A 18 20.87 6.29 -22.14
N LYS A 19 19.77 7.06 -22.15
CA LYS A 19 19.75 8.40 -21.55
C LYS A 19 19.24 8.47 -20.12
N ASP A 20 18.61 7.42 -19.57
CA ASP A 20 17.96 7.42 -18.25
C ASP A 20 17.04 8.64 -17.96
N GLU A 21 16.63 9.36 -19.01
CA GLU A 21 15.91 10.62 -18.96
C GLU A 21 14.76 10.63 -19.97
N PRO A 22 13.65 11.35 -19.69
CA PRO A 22 12.56 11.53 -20.65
C PRO A 22 13.03 12.19 -21.95
N ILE A 23 12.65 11.60 -23.08
CA ILE A 23 12.80 12.19 -24.40
C ILE A 23 11.51 12.93 -24.74
N PHE A 24 11.59 14.26 -24.86
CA PHE A 24 10.47 15.11 -25.23
C PHE A 24 10.39 15.27 -26.74
N VAL A 25 9.25 14.92 -27.32
CA VAL A 25 8.90 15.24 -28.70
C VAL A 25 8.08 16.52 -28.69
N THR A 26 8.51 17.51 -29.47
CA THR A 26 7.86 18.81 -29.56
C THR A 26 7.27 19.04 -30.94
N LYS A 27 6.16 19.78 -31.00
CA LYS A 27 5.54 20.27 -32.25
C LYS A 27 5.39 21.77 -32.17
N ASN A 28 6.00 22.50 -33.09
CA ASN A 28 6.06 23.98 -33.09
C ASN A 28 6.63 24.58 -31.79
N GLY A 29 7.57 23.88 -31.13
CA GLY A 29 8.19 24.33 -29.88
C GLY A 29 7.38 24.03 -28.61
N TYR A 30 6.21 23.40 -28.73
CA TYR A 30 5.40 22.94 -27.59
C TYR A 30 5.58 21.43 -27.40
N GLY A 31 5.68 20.98 -26.15
CA GLY A 31 5.71 19.56 -25.83
C GLY A 31 4.45 18.86 -26.32
N ASP A 32 4.64 17.78 -27.08
CA ASP A 32 3.56 16.98 -27.69
C ASP A 32 3.52 15.57 -27.06
N MET A 33 4.69 14.91 -26.95
CA MET A 33 4.78 13.54 -26.43
C MET A 33 6.08 13.32 -25.64
N VAL A 34 6.07 12.36 -24.71
CA VAL A 34 7.25 11.95 -23.95
C VAL A 34 7.48 10.44 -24.13
N PHE A 35 8.73 10.07 -24.41
CA PHE A 35 9.18 8.68 -24.42
C PHE A 35 10.19 8.44 -23.29
N MET A 36 10.07 7.29 -22.63
CA MET A 36 11.01 6.85 -21.60
C MET A 36 11.03 5.32 -21.55
N SER A 37 12.14 4.75 -21.09
CA SER A 37 12.16 3.31 -20.76
C SER A 37 11.17 3.03 -19.63
N MET A 38 10.68 1.79 -19.54
CA MET A 38 9.80 1.40 -18.43
C MET A 38 10.47 1.63 -17.08
N GLU A 39 11.76 1.30 -16.96
CA GLU A 39 12.55 1.52 -15.74
C GLU A 39 12.62 3.01 -15.36
N THR A 40 12.89 3.90 -16.33
CA THR A 40 12.90 5.35 -16.11
C THR A 40 11.52 5.86 -15.71
N TYR A 41 10.45 5.35 -16.31
CA TYR A 41 9.08 5.68 -15.93
C TYR A 41 8.77 5.30 -14.49
N GLU A 42 9.01 4.04 -14.13
CA GLU A 42 8.78 3.52 -12.78
C GLU A 42 9.58 4.31 -11.74
N ARG A 43 10.85 4.61 -12.02
CA ARG A 43 11.72 5.42 -11.15
C ARG A 43 11.19 6.83 -10.94
N ASN A 44 10.77 7.50 -12.02
CA ASN A 44 10.23 8.85 -11.95
C ASN A 44 8.88 8.90 -11.23
N MET A 45 8.02 7.91 -11.47
CA MET A 45 6.75 7.75 -10.74
C MET A 45 6.98 7.52 -9.26
N ALA A 46 7.89 6.62 -8.88
CA ALA A 46 8.25 6.37 -7.49
C ALA A 46 8.80 7.64 -6.81
N ARG A 47 9.65 8.40 -7.50
CA ARG A 47 10.17 9.68 -6.99
C ARG A 47 9.07 10.71 -6.78
N ALA A 48 8.17 10.88 -7.74
CA ALA A 48 7.05 11.81 -7.62
C ALA A 48 6.11 11.43 -6.46
N TYR A 49 5.84 10.13 -6.30
CA TYR A 49 5.08 9.60 -5.16
C TYR A 49 5.73 9.98 -3.82
N LEU A 50 7.05 9.74 -3.67
CA LEU A 50 7.77 10.07 -2.44
C LEU A 50 7.77 11.58 -2.17
N LEU A 51 8.00 12.41 -3.18
CA LEU A 51 8.00 13.86 -3.03
C LEU A 51 6.62 14.38 -2.58
N ASN A 52 5.54 13.83 -3.12
CA ASN A 52 4.18 14.19 -2.68
C ASN A 52 3.94 13.80 -1.21
N ARG A 53 4.36 12.59 -0.79
CA ARG A 53 4.25 12.16 0.62
C ARG A 53 5.07 13.05 1.56
N ILE A 54 6.27 13.45 1.17
CA ILE A 54 7.10 14.40 1.95
C ILE A 54 6.39 15.77 2.03
N ALA A 55 5.87 16.27 0.91
CA ALA A 55 5.17 17.56 0.87
C ALA A 55 3.93 17.57 1.77
N GLU A 56 3.17 16.46 1.81
CA GLU A 56 2.06 16.27 2.75
C GLU A 56 2.55 16.32 4.20
N GLY A 57 3.60 15.57 4.54
CA GLY A 57 4.18 15.62 5.89
C GLY A 57 4.70 17.02 6.28
N GLU A 58 5.27 17.77 5.34
CA GLU A 58 5.64 19.18 5.60
C GLU A 58 4.43 20.08 5.86
N VAL A 59 3.29 19.83 5.21
CA VAL A 59 2.05 20.54 5.48
C VAL A 59 1.60 20.27 6.91
N ASP A 60 1.63 19.02 7.36
CA ASP A 60 1.25 18.64 8.73
C ASP A 60 2.18 19.28 9.76
N ILE A 61 3.50 19.29 9.50
CA ILE A 61 4.48 20.03 10.32
C ILE A 61 4.12 21.52 10.40
N ARG A 62 3.80 22.16 9.27
CA ARG A 62 3.46 23.59 9.23
C ARG A 62 2.16 23.91 9.97
N LYS A 63 1.18 23.00 9.94
CA LYS A 63 -0.08 23.14 10.69
C LYS A 63 0.08 22.86 12.18
N GLY A 64 1.14 22.17 12.57
CA GLY A 64 1.32 21.67 13.93
C GLY A 64 0.50 20.41 14.22
N ASP A 65 0.05 19.71 13.18
CA ASP A 65 -0.69 18.43 13.27
C ASP A 65 0.32 17.29 13.53
N LEU A 66 1.04 17.41 14.64
CA LEU A 66 2.12 16.52 15.04
C LEU A 66 1.78 15.80 16.34
N LEU A 67 2.21 14.54 16.42
CA LEU A 67 2.17 13.75 17.62
C LEU A 67 3.61 13.49 18.11
N GLU A 68 3.79 13.40 19.42
CA GLU A 68 5.09 13.09 20.00
C GLU A 68 5.32 11.58 19.96
N ALA A 69 6.36 11.15 19.24
CA ALA A 69 6.54 9.75 18.89
C ALA A 69 6.61 8.80 20.10
N GLY A 70 7.30 9.17 21.17
CA GLY A 70 7.48 8.31 22.34
C GLY A 70 6.16 7.99 23.05
N SER A 71 5.37 9.02 23.35
CA SER A 71 4.06 8.91 23.98
C SER A 71 3.04 8.25 23.06
N THR A 72 3.03 8.59 21.76
CA THR A 72 2.13 7.96 20.79
C THR A 72 2.40 6.47 20.64
N LEU A 73 3.66 6.06 20.49
CA LEU A 73 4.01 4.64 20.39
C LEU A 73 3.69 3.89 21.68
N LYS A 74 3.84 4.55 22.84
CA LYS A 74 3.45 3.96 24.11
C LYS A 74 1.95 3.73 24.20
N SER A 75 1.14 4.74 23.89
CA SER A 75 -0.33 4.61 23.90
C SER A 75 -0.81 3.58 22.89
N LEU A 76 -0.29 3.60 21.66
CA LEU A 76 -0.62 2.62 20.63
C LEU A 76 -0.35 1.18 21.10
N ARG A 77 0.78 0.97 21.79
CA ARG A 77 1.11 -0.35 22.36
C ARG A 77 0.13 -0.78 23.45
N GLU A 78 -0.35 0.16 24.25
CA GLU A 78 -1.36 -0.11 25.29
C GLU A 78 -2.70 -0.44 24.66
N ASP A 79 -3.12 0.34 23.65
CA ASP A 79 -4.37 0.14 22.90
C ASP A 79 -4.37 -1.25 22.22
N ILE A 80 -3.31 -1.59 21.48
CA ILE A 80 -3.15 -2.90 20.81
C ILE A 80 -3.27 -4.07 21.80
N ARG A 81 -2.72 -3.94 23.01
CA ARG A 81 -2.80 -4.99 24.04
C ARG A 81 -4.18 -5.14 24.64
N SER A 82 -5.00 -4.11 24.56
CA SER A 82 -6.37 -4.11 25.07
C SER A 82 -7.43 -4.37 23.98
N ALA A 83 -7.03 -4.36 22.71
CA ALA A 83 -7.92 -4.59 21.58
C ALA A 83 -8.36 -6.06 21.53
N ASP A 84 -9.67 -6.26 21.45
CA ASP A 84 -10.26 -7.56 21.17
C ASP A 84 -10.18 -7.87 19.67
N ASN A 85 -10.17 -6.85 18.80
CA ASN A 85 -10.18 -6.99 17.34
C ASN A 85 -9.28 -5.94 16.68
N LEU A 86 -8.05 -6.34 16.33
CA LEU A 86 -7.13 -5.52 15.58
C LEU A 86 -7.26 -5.77 14.06
N VAL A 87 -7.50 -4.70 13.30
CA VAL A 87 -7.54 -4.74 11.84
C VAL A 87 -6.38 -3.96 11.24
N ILE A 88 -5.61 -4.62 10.38
CA ILE A 88 -4.54 -4.03 9.57
C ILE A 88 -5.06 -3.89 8.13
N ILE A 89 -5.03 -2.67 7.58
CA ILE A 89 -5.50 -2.38 6.22
C ILE A 89 -4.27 -2.22 5.30
N GLY A 90 -4.15 -3.09 4.31
CA GLY A 90 -3.07 -3.15 3.33
C GLY A 90 -2.08 -4.27 3.61
N ALA A 91 -1.97 -5.24 2.69
CA ALA A 91 -1.09 -6.41 2.81
C ALA A 91 0.23 -6.24 2.03
N GLY A 92 0.85 -5.07 2.17
CA GLY A 92 2.25 -4.86 1.78
C GLY A 92 3.22 -5.46 2.81
N PHE A 93 4.52 -5.22 2.63
CA PHE A 93 5.57 -5.73 3.55
C PHE A 93 5.28 -5.39 5.02
N ILE A 94 4.98 -4.12 5.30
CA ILE A 94 4.73 -3.66 6.67
C ILE A 94 3.48 -4.31 7.25
N GLY A 95 2.39 -4.36 6.48
CA GLY A 95 1.13 -4.94 6.96
C GLY A 95 1.27 -6.41 7.30
N VAL A 96 1.98 -7.17 6.47
CA VAL A 96 2.28 -8.59 6.69
C VAL A 96 3.17 -8.81 7.91
N GLU A 97 4.25 -8.05 8.07
CA GLU A 97 5.15 -8.19 9.22
C GLU A 97 4.44 -7.80 10.54
N VAL A 98 3.72 -6.67 10.53
CA VAL A 98 3.00 -6.17 11.70
C VAL A 98 1.85 -7.10 12.10
N CYS A 99 1.09 -7.64 11.14
CA CYS A 99 -0.01 -8.53 11.50
C CYS A 99 0.50 -9.83 12.14
N ASP A 100 1.61 -10.39 11.63
CA ASP A 100 2.20 -11.62 12.16
C ASP A 100 2.73 -11.42 13.58
N GLU A 101 3.46 -10.33 13.83
CA GLU A 101 4.07 -10.03 15.13
C GLU A 101 3.03 -9.72 16.23
N LEU A 102 1.85 -9.22 15.85
CA LEU A 102 0.81 -8.84 16.81
C LEU A 102 -0.16 -9.97 17.17
N VAL A 103 -0.05 -11.13 16.51
CA VAL A 103 -0.74 -12.35 16.93
C VAL A 103 -0.32 -12.71 18.35
N GLY A 104 -1.31 -12.98 19.22
CA GLY A 104 -1.08 -13.31 20.63
C GLY A 104 -0.71 -12.11 21.51
N ILE A 105 -0.60 -10.91 20.92
CA ILE A 105 -0.50 -9.64 21.65
C ILE A 105 -1.86 -8.95 21.70
N ALA A 106 -2.55 -8.85 20.55
CA ALA A 106 -3.95 -8.45 20.46
C ALA A 106 -4.88 -9.67 20.55
N GLY A 107 -6.19 -9.44 20.66
CA GLY A 107 -7.20 -10.50 20.58
C GLY A 107 -7.24 -11.19 19.22
N ASN A 108 -8.11 -10.73 18.33
CA ASN A 108 -8.22 -11.20 16.95
C ASN A 108 -7.43 -10.28 16.02
N VAL A 109 -6.62 -10.83 15.11
CA VAL A 109 -5.89 -10.05 14.11
C VAL A 109 -6.45 -10.32 12.72
N THR A 110 -6.85 -9.27 12.00
CA THR A 110 -7.34 -9.36 10.62
C THR A 110 -6.50 -8.50 9.70
N LEU A 111 -6.03 -9.07 8.59
CA LEU A 111 -5.32 -8.37 7.53
C LEU A 111 -6.24 -8.23 6.31
N ILE A 112 -6.53 -6.99 5.90
CA ILE A 112 -7.39 -6.68 4.76
C ILE A 112 -6.55 -6.21 3.57
N GLU A 113 -6.83 -6.73 2.38
CA GLU A 113 -6.20 -6.32 1.12
C GLU A 113 -7.24 -6.11 0.01
N GLU A 114 -7.10 -5.03 -0.75
CA GLU A 114 -7.98 -4.70 -1.87
C GLU A 114 -7.76 -5.66 -3.05
N MET A 115 -6.52 -6.06 -3.31
CA MET A 115 -6.17 -6.96 -4.42
C MET A 115 -6.49 -8.43 -4.11
N ASP A 116 -6.40 -9.30 -5.11
CA ASP A 116 -6.59 -10.75 -4.98
C ASP A 116 -5.42 -11.49 -4.30
N SER A 117 -4.35 -10.76 -3.95
CA SER A 117 -3.08 -11.29 -3.45
C SER A 117 -2.50 -10.38 -2.38
N ILE A 118 -1.96 -10.96 -1.31
CA ILE A 118 -1.02 -10.25 -0.43
C ILE A 118 0.31 -10.03 -1.15
N LEU A 119 1.08 -9.03 -0.73
CA LEU A 119 2.36 -8.64 -1.35
C LEU A 119 2.29 -8.55 -2.89
N PRO A 120 1.24 -7.93 -3.47
CA PRO A 120 0.90 -8.09 -4.89
C PRO A 120 1.94 -7.53 -5.86
N LEU A 121 2.84 -6.67 -5.38
CA LEU A 121 3.90 -6.04 -6.18
C LEU A 121 5.28 -6.64 -5.94
N ALA A 122 5.41 -7.59 -5.01
CA ALA A 122 6.71 -8.07 -4.54
C ALA A 122 7.01 -9.52 -4.89
N PHE A 123 5.99 -10.39 -4.88
CA PHE A 123 6.16 -11.83 -5.05
C PHE A 123 5.18 -12.41 -6.05
N ASP A 124 5.55 -13.54 -6.65
CA ASP A 124 4.64 -14.31 -7.49
C ASP A 124 3.64 -15.13 -6.65
N ARG A 125 2.64 -15.70 -7.33
CA ARG A 125 1.55 -16.45 -6.68
C ARG A 125 2.03 -17.66 -5.89
N GLU A 126 3.12 -18.30 -6.30
CA GLU A 126 3.64 -19.49 -5.63
C GLU A 126 4.25 -19.10 -4.28
N MET A 127 5.10 -18.08 -4.26
CA MET A 127 5.68 -17.56 -3.02
C MET A 127 4.61 -16.96 -2.09
N VAL A 128 3.66 -16.21 -2.64
CA VAL A 128 2.55 -15.65 -1.87
C VAL A 128 1.75 -16.74 -1.16
N GLY A 129 1.46 -17.86 -1.83
CA GLY A 129 0.69 -18.95 -1.23
C GLY A 129 1.33 -19.50 0.04
N ILE A 130 2.66 -19.65 0.05
CA ILE A 130 3.42 -20.12 1.22
C ILE A 130 3.35 -19.11 2.37
N ILE A 131 3.47 -17.82 2.07
CA ILE A 131 3.41 -16.75 3.07
C ILE A 131 2.01 -16.67 3.66
N GLU A 132 0.98 -16.73 2.83
CA GLU A 132 -0.42 -16.67 3.25
C GLU A 132 -0.79 -17.86 4.13
N GLU A 133 -0.40 -19.08 3.75
CA GLU A 133 -0.58 -20.28 4.58
C GLU A 133 0.08 -20.09 5.95
N LYS A 134 1.29 -19.52 5.98
CA LYS A 134 2.02 -19.27 7.23
C LYS A 134 1.34 -18.25 8.14
N LEU A 135 0.80 -17.17 7.57
CA LEU A 135 0.05 -16.16 8.32
C LEU A 135 -1.24 -16.75 8.92
N VAL A 136 -1.97 -17.54 8.13
CA VAL A 136 -3.19 -18.22 8.60
C VAL A 136 -2.85 -19.22 9.71
N ASP A 137 -1.78 -20.00 9.55
CA ASP A 137 -1.29 -20.95 10.56
C ASP A 137 -0.91 -20.26 11.88
N HIS A 138 -0.38 -19.04 11.81
CA HIS A 138 -0.07 -18.25 13.00
C HIS A 138 -1.34 -17.68 13.65
N GLY A 139 -2.45 -17.57 12.94
CA GLY A 139 -3.74 -17.11 13.47
C GLY A 139 -4.19 -15.75 12.92
N VAL A 140 -3.61 -15.28 11.82
CA VAL A 140 -4.06 -14.08 11.11
C VAL A 140 -5.28 -14.41 10.25
N ASN A 141 -6.35 -13.64 10.39
CA ASN A 141 -7.48 -13.69 9.47
C ASN A 141 -7.14 -12.86 8.22
N VAL A 142 -6.87 -13.51 7.09
CA VAL A 142 -6.51 -12.81 5.85
C VAL A 142 -7.75 -12.62 4.99
N GLN A 143 -8.08 -11.37 4.64
CA GLN A 143 -9.21 -10.99 3.82
C GLN A 143 -8.77 -10.20 2.59
N LYS A 144 -8.66 -10.91 1.46
CA LYS A 144 -8.28 -10.35 0.15
C LYS A 144 -9.51 -9.92 -0.64
N SER A 145 -9.29 -9.21 -1.75
CA SER A 145 -10.35 -8.70 -2.63
C SER A 145 -11.40 -7.86 -1.86
N ALA A 146 -10.94 -7.16 -0.83
CA ALA A 146 -11.78 -6.44 0.12
C ALA A 146 -11.34 -4.98 0.19
N MET A 147 -12.13 -4.11 -0.43
CA MET A 147 -11.94 -2.67 -0.37
C MET A 147 -12.58 -2.13 0.91
N VAL A 148 -11.80 -1.46 1.77
CA VAL A 148 -12.33 -0.70 2.91
C VAL A 148 -13.01 0.57 2.41
N SER A 149 -14.27 0.76 2.78
CA SER A 149 -15.03 1.96 2.43
C SER A 149 -15.08 2.98 3.57
N ARG A 150 -15.10 2.49 4.82
CA ARG A 150 -15.21 3.36 6.00
C ARG A 150 -14.67 2.71 7.27
N ILE A 151 -14.02 3.52 8.11
CA ILE A 151 -13.73 3.19 9.51
C ILE A 151 -14.89 3.74 10.34
N ALA A 152 -15.67 2.85 10.96
CA ALA A 152 -16.88 3.20 11.67
C ALA A 152 -16.70 3.10 13.18
N GLY A 153 -17.37 4.00 13.90
CA GLY A 153 -17.17 4.18 15.32
C GLY A 153 -18.10 5.22 15.92
N LYS A 154 -18.08 5.35 17.25
CA LYS A 154 -18.87 6.33 18.00
C LYS A 154 -18.00 6.95 19.08
N ASP A 155 -18.24 8.23 19.37
CA ASP A 155 -17.56 8.97 20.45
C ASP A 155 -16.02 8.93 20.34
N GLY A 156 -15.51 8.94 19.10
CA GLY A 156 -14.07 8.91 18.79
C GLY A 156 -13.41 7.53 18.90
N LYS A 157 -14.19 6.46 19.14
CA LYS A 157 -13.69 5.08 19.20
C LYS A 157 -14.19 4.25 18.03
N VAL A 158 -13.30 3.44 17.45
CA VAL A 158 -13.64 2.49 16.39
C VAL A 158 -14.51 1.37 16.96
N SER A 159 -15.40 0.83 16.14
CA SER A 159 -16.16 -0.39 16.47
C SER A 159 -16.17 -1.42 15.35
N HIS A 160 -16.02 -0.99 14.10
CA HIS A 160 -15.92 -1.88 12.94
C HIS A 160 -15.37 -1.16 11.71
N ILE A 161 -14.93 -1.97 10.75
CA ILE A 161 -14.60 -1.58 9.38
C ILE A 161 -15.77 -1.95 8.48
N GLU A 162 -16.22 -1.02 7.65
CA GLU A 162 -17.19 -1.27 6.57
C GLU A 162 -16.42 -1.52 5.26
N LEU A 163 -16.81 -2.57 4.54
CA LEU A 163 -16.26 -2.89 3.23
C LEU A 163 -17.16 -2.35 2.10
N ALA A 164 -16.61 -2.23 0.90
CA ALA A 164 -17.32 -1.72 -0.27
C ALA A 164 -18.48 -2.63 -0.72
N ASP A 165 -18.45 -3.92 -0.37
CA ASP A 165 -19.54 -4.87 -0.61
C ASP A 165 -20.67 -4.79 0.43
N GLY A 166 -20.54 -3.91 1.42
CA GLY A 166 -21.51 -3.70 2.50
C GLY A 166 -21.33 -4.64 3.69
N SER A 167 -20.40 -5.58 3.65
CA SER A 167 -20.04 -6.39 4.82
C SER A 167 -19.24 -5.57 5.85
N THR A 168 -19.10 -6.11 7.07
CA THR A 168 -18.42 -5.43 8.17
C THR A 168 -17.49 -6.37 8.94
N ILE A 169 -16.41 -5.82 9.49
CA ILE A 169 -15.41 -6.55 10.29
C ILE A 169 -15.27 -5.83 11.63
N PRO A 170 -15.44 -6.50 12.79
CA PRO A 170 -15.22 -5.89 14.11
C PRO A 170 -13.80 -5.32 14.25
N ALA A 171 -13.68 -4.15 14.87
CA ALA A 171 -12.40 -3.50 15.10
C ALA A 171 -12.50 -2.55 16.31
N ASP A 172 -11.53 -2.57 17.22
CA ASP A 172 -11.49 -1.71 18.42
C ASP A 172 -10.08 -1.23 18.80
#